data_AF-A0A9W4X1B1-F1
#
_entry.id   AF-A0A9W4X1B1-F1
#
_cell.length_a   1.000
_cell.length_b   1.000
_cell.length_c   1.000
_cell.angle_alpha   90.00
_cell.angle_beta   90.00
_cell.angle_gamma   90.00
#
_symmetry.space_group_name_H-M   'P 1'
#
loop_
_entity.id
_entity.type
_entity.pdbx_description
1 polymer ?
#
loop_
_entity_poly.entity_id
_entity_poly.type
_entity_poly.pdbx_seq_one_letter_code
_entity_poly.pdbx_strand_id
1 'polypeptide(L)'
;MILEYANGGNLRDYLGNKRNFISLQWKDKIRMALDITSGLMCLHKDNIIHRDLHSKNILVHNNRLMIADLGLSKKITEVTTTSKFEGMAEYIDPQCYIIDKYIRDKKSDIYSLGVLLWEITSGRPPFSNFDNRFTLIYQLINSQIRESPEENTPLKESSEALIEISKVYIIHNDTGPTKSLDFDRIIESHRPKSRAIFDYLINNPTIDHYDVMIGIFHYHYSESEKYEKFYQCVMKASENDDIYGHFELGRCYYHGYGTEIDSNKAIELFERSGLNIALYRLADHHNQCGNLQEAFELYTRSAEKGYVISQQIVGEFYYSGRVPQKDHEIALKWYKKYQNGGGINDVEERIKDIDDYLNKMHLAIGVFNFLTKKFIRP
;
A
#
# COMPACT_ATOMS: atom_id res chain seq x y z
N MET A 1 13.04 36.53 -30.89
CA MET A 1 13.42 35.81 -29.66
C MET A 1 14.58 34.90 -30.02
N ILE A 2 15.67 34.89 -29.25
CA ILE A 2 16.77 33.91 -29.41
C ILE A 2 16.54 32.86 -28.33
N LEU A 3 16.37 31.60 -28.72
CA LEU A 3 16.06 30.47 -27.83
C LEU A 3 17.06 29.34 -28.04
N GLU A 4 17.18 28.47 -27.04
CA GLU A 4 17.98 27.24 -27.13
C GLU A 4 17.42 26.30 -28.21
N TYR A 5 18.31 25.65 -28.97
CA TYR A 5 17.93 24.72 -30.02
C TYR A 5 17.66 23.31 -29.46
N ALA A 6 16.44 22.80 -29.62
CA ALA A 6 16.06 21.45 -29.23
C ALA A 6 16.44 20.41 -30.31
N ASN A 7 17.50 19.65 -30.08
CA ASN A 7 18.07 18.74 -31.08
C ASN A 7 17.21 17.51 -31.42
N GLY A 8 16.23 17.17 -30.58
CA GLY A 8 15.29 16.08 -30.80
C GLY A 8 13.95 16.52 -31.42
N GLY A 9 13.78 17.80 -31.75
CA GLY A 9 12.52 18.34 -32.28
C GLY A 9 11.40 18.35 -31.24
N ASN A 10 10.15 18.17 -31.69
CA ASN A 10 8.99 18.06 -30.79
C ASN A 10 8.70 16.60 -30.42
N LEU A 11 8.00 16.40 -29.29
CA LEU A 11 7.70 15.10 -28.73
C LEU A 11 6.84 14.23 -29.67
N ARG A 12 5.89 14.82 -30.41
CA ARG A 12 5.03 14.08 -31.35
C ARG A 12 5.86 13.36 -32.40
N ASP A 13 6.76 14.09 -33.06
CA ASP A 13 7.61 13.55 -34.12
C ASP A 13 8.68 12.61 -33.53
N TYR A 14 9.20 12.93 -32.34
CA TYR A 14 10.15 12.09 -31.63
C TYR A 14 9.59 10.71 -31.30
N LEU A 15 8.37 10.64 -30.75
CA LEU A 15 7.66 9.39 -30.45
C LEU A 15 7.19 8.67 -31.72
N GLY A 16 6.77 9.40 -32.75
CA GLY A 16 6.37 8.82 -34.04
C GLY A 16 7.50 8.14 -34.80
N ASN A 17 8.75 8.47 -34.49
CA ASN A 17 9.91 7.79 -35.04
C ASN A 17 10.09 6.41 -34.39
N LYS A 18 9.79 5.34 -35.15
CA LYS A 18 9.89 3.95 -34.69
C LYS A 18 11.24 3.60 -34.05
N ARG A 19 12.36 4.12 -34.56
CA ARG A 19 13.68 3.83 -33.99
C ARG A 19 13.84 4.45 -32.60
N ASN A 20 13.38 5.68 -32.45
CA ASN A 20 13.44 6.38 -31.17
C ASN A 20 12.52 5.67 -30.15
N PHE A 21 11.26 5.42 -30.50
CA PHE A 21 10.30 4.85 -29.56
C PHE A 21 10.66 3.42 -29.12
N ILE A 22 11.11 2.55 -30.04
CA ILE A 22 11.54 1.18 -29.69
C ILE A 22 12.74 1.21 -28.73
N SER A 23 13.58 2.25 -28.78
CA SER A 23 14.73 2.38 -27.88
C SER A 23 14.36 2.84 -26.47
N LEU A 24 13.18 3.46 -26.27
CA LEU A 24 12.76 3.99 -24.98
C LEU A 24 12.35 2.87 -24.01
N GLN A 25 13.08 2.76 -22.91
CA GLN A 25 12.71 1.89 -21.79
C GLN A 25 11.73 2.60 -20.86
N TRP A 26 11.09 1.86 -19.95
CA TRP A 26 10.15 2.44 -18.97
C TRP A 26 10.78 3.55 -18.11
N LYS A 27 12.04 3.39 -17.70
CA LYS A 27 12.79 4.44 -16.98
C LYS A 27 12.91 5.75 -17.80
N ASP A 28 13.02 5.66 -19.12
CA ASP A 28 13.12 6.83 -19.99
C ASP A 28 11.76 7.50 -20.12
N LYS A 29 10.69 6.72 -20.28
CA LYS A 29 9.30 7.21 -20.30
C LYS A 29 8.91 7.90 -18.99
N ILE A 30 9.30 7.33 -17.84
CA ILE A 30 9.09 7.94 -16.52
C ILE A 30 9.87 9.26 -16.40
N ARG A 31 11.14 9.30 -16.81
CA ARG A 31 11.93 10.54 -16.83
C ARG A 31 11.28 11.62 -17.70
N MET A 32 10.79 11.25 -18.88
CA MET A 32 10.06 12.14 -19.78
C MET A 32 8.79 12.69 -19.13
N ALA A 33 8.01 11.85 -18.45
CA ALA A 33 6.83 12.27 -17.69
C ALA A 33 7.18 13.25 -16.56
N LEU A 34 8.26 12.97 -15.82
CA LEU A 34 8.74 13.83 -14.73
C LEU A 34 9.18 15.21 -15.24
N ASP A 35 9.81 15.27 -16.41
CA ASP A 35 10.28 16.54 -17.00
C ASP A 35 9.11 17.47 -17.34
N ILE A 36 8.07 16.95 -18.01
CA ILE A 36 6.86 17.74 -18.34
C ILE A 36 6.15 18.15 -17.05
N THR A 37 5.99 17.22 -16.10
CA THR A 37 5.30 17.50 -14.83
C THR A 37 6.02 18.57 -14.02
N SER A 38 7.35 18.52 -13.96
CA SER A 38 8.18 19.52 -13.25
C SER A 38 8.10 20.89 -13.93
N GLY A 39 8.16 20.94 -15.26
CA GLY A 39 7.98 22.17 -16.03
C GLY A 39 6.60 22.80 -15.80
N LEU A 40 5.54 21.98 -15.81
CA LEU A 40 4.18 22.46 -15.58
C LEU A 40 3.97 22.94 -14.14
N MET A 41 4.51 22.21 -13.16
CA MET A 41 4.51 22.61 -11.76
C MET A 41 5.20 23.97 -11.56
N CYS A 42 6.29 24.23 -12.26
CA CYS A 42 6.97 25.52 -12.25
C CYS A 42 6.04 26.66 -12.73
N LEU A 43 5.38 26.49 -13.89
CA LEU A 43 4.40 27.46 -14.39
C LEU A 43 3.24 27.68 -13.41
N HIS A 44 2.68 26.59 -12.88
CA HIS A 44 1.54 26.65 -11.98
C HIS A 44 1.87 27.30 -10.64
N LYS A 45 3.10 27.15 -10.14
CA LYS A 45 3.58 27.83 -8.91
C LYS A 45 3.49 29.34 -9.03
N ASP A 46 3.78 29.89 -10.21
CA ASP A 46 3.69 31.33 -10.50
C ASP A 46 2.30 31.76 -11.02
N ASN A 47 1.29 30.89 -10.85
CA ASN A 47 -0.08 31.10 -11.32
C ASN A 47 -0.17 31.38 -12.84
N ILE A 48 0.72 30.77 -13.62
CA ILE A 48 0.69 30.76 -15.08
C ILE A 48 0.01 29.47 -15.54
N ILE A 49 -0.93 29.59 -16.46
CA ILE A 49 -1.60 28.45 -17.13
C ILE A 49 -1.08 28.43 -18.58
N HIS A 50 -0.68 27.25 -19.07
CA HIS A 50 -0.13 27.06 -20.41
C HIS A 50 -1.21 27.18 -21.50
N ARG A 51 -2.36 26.54 -21.27
CA ARG A 51 -3.56 26.53 -22.12
C ARG A 51 -3.43 25.81 -23.47
N ASP A 52 -2.24 25.61 -24.00
CA ASP A 52 -2.01 24.88 -25.26
C ASP A 52 -0.97 23.77 -25.13
N LEU A 53 -1.08 22.99 -24.04
CA LEU A 53 -0.12 21.95 -23.73
C LEU A 53 -0.43 20.69 -24.57
N HIS A 54 0.47 20.34 -25.49
CA HIS A 54 0.33 19.14 -26.33
C HIS A 54 1.70 18.71 -26.88
N SER A 55 1.82 17.51 -27.45
CA SER A 55 3.13 16.95 -27.79
C SER A 55 3.91 17.71 -28.86
N LYS A 56 3.26 18.52 -29.70
CA LYS A 56 3.99 19.44 -30.60
C LYS A 56 4.63 20.66 -29.89
N ASN A 57 4.18 20.97 -28.67
CA ASN A 57 4.70 22.07 -27.83
C ASN A 57 5.61 21.54 -26.72
N ILE A 58 5.93 20.24 -26.72
CA ILE A 58 6.97 19.68 -25.88
C ILE A 58 8.20 19.44 -26.74
N LEU A 59 9.31 20.07 -26.40
CA LEU A 59 10.57 19.92 -27.11
C LEU A 59 11.45 18.86 -26.46
N VAL A 60 12.20 18.14 -27.29
CA VAL A 60 13.16 17.12 -26.87
C VAL A 60 14.57 17.66 -27.06
N HIS A 61 15.34 17.75 -25.99
CA HIS A 61 16.74 18.16 -26.04
C HIS A 61 17.59 17.20 -25.19
N ASN A 62 18.54 16.48 -25.80
CA ASN A 62 19.41 15.51 -25.11
C ASN A 62 18.65 14.53 -24.18
N ASN A 63 17.55 13.95 -24.69
CA ASN A 63 16.65 13.04 -23.94
C ASN A 63 15.95 13.65 -22.71
N ARG A 64 15.89 14.98 -22.63
CA ARG A 64 15.11 15.76 -21.66
C ARG A 64 13.94 16.42 -22.37
N LEU A 65 12.81 16.55 -21.68
CA LEU A 65 11.64 17.24 -22.21
C LEU A 65 11.51 18.65 -21.64
N MET A 66 11.11 19.60 -22.49
CA MET A 66 10.91 20.99 -22.13
C MET A 66 9.56 21.47 -22.66
N ILE A 67 8.81 22.18 -21.82
CA ILE A 67 7.58 22.85 -22.26
C ILE A 67 7.98 24.09 -23.07
N ALA A 68 7.42 24.22 -24.27
CA ALA A 68 7.64 25.33 -25.18
C ALA A 68 6.30 25.95 -25.62
N ASP A 69 6.40 27.03 -26.39
CA ASP A 69 5.27 27.81 -26.91
C ASP A 69 4.33 28.37 -25.83
N LEU A 70 4.82 29.40 -25.14
CA LEU A 70 4.03 30.14 -24.15
C LEU A 70 3.13 31.22 -24.79
N GLY A 71 2.86 31.16 -26.10
CA GLY A 71 2.10 32.19 -26.82
C GLY A 71 0.65 32.33 -26.35
N LEU A 72 0.06 31.25 -25.83
CA LEU A 72 -1.28 31.23 -25.25
C LEU A 72 -1.31 31.25 -23.71
N SER A 73 -0.13 31.23 -23.10
CA SER A 73 0.04 31.21 -21.64
C SER A 73 -0.44 32.52 -21.02
N LYS A 74 -1.10 32.44 -19.86
CA LYS A 74 -1.58 33.62 -19.12
C LYS A 74 -1.48 33.43 -17.62
N LYS A 75 -1.29 34.54 -16.89
CA LYS A 75 -1.55 34.56 -15.46
C LYS A 75 -3.04 34.36 -15.20
N ILE A 76 -3.39 33.59 -14.17
CA ILE A 76 -4.79 33.30 -13.79
C ILE A 76 -5.63 34.59 -13.70
N THR A 77 -5.07 35.66 -13.16
CA THR A 77 -5.75 36.95 -12.94
C THR A 77 -6.06 37.72 -14.23
N GLU A 78 -5.46 37.34 -15.36
CA GLU A 78 -5.56 38.04 -16.66
C GLU A 78 -6.48 37.29 -17.65
N VAL A 79 -7.12 36.20 -17.20
CA VAL A 79 -7.97 35.37 -18.06
C VAL A 79 -9.39 35.95 -18.08
N THR A 80 -9.69 36.75 -19.11
CA THR A 80 -10.96 37.50 -19.22
C THR A 80 -11.99 36.91 -20.19
N THR A 81 -11.58 36.15 -21.22
CA THR A 81 -12.47 35.48 -22.19
C THR A 81 -11.77 34.33 -22.93
N THR A 82 -12.54 33.38 -23.48
CA THR A 82 -12.08 32.18 -24.17
C THR A 82 -11.73 32.41 -25.65
N SER A 83 -10.51 32.08 -26.08
CA SER A 83 -10.28 31.71 -27.49
C SER A 83 -10.88 30.32 -27.66
N LYS A 84 -12.04 30.24 -28.34
CA LYS A 84 -12.94 29.08 -28.18
C LYS A 84 -12.38 27.77 -28.74
N PHE A 85 -11.43 27.75 -29.68
CA PHE A 85 -11.04 26.48 -30.34
C PHE A 85 -9.59 26.39 -30.85
N GLU A 86 -8.67 27.19 -30.31
CA GLU A 86 -7.23 27.09 -30.66
C GLU A 86 -6.57 25.96 -29.88
N GLY A 87 -5.83 25.10 -30.58
CA GLY A 87 -5.11 23.94 -30.02
C GLY A 87 -5.57 22.60 -30.61
N MET A 88 -4.92 21.53 -30.14
CA MET A 88 -5.21 20.13 -30.52
C MET A 88 -6.39 19.56 -29.72
N ALA A 89 -7.44 19.13 -30.41
CA ALA A 89 -8.71 18.71 -29.79
C ALA A 89 -8.55 17.58 -28.76
N GLU A 90 -7.58 16.70 -29.00
CA GLU A 90 -7.21 15.55 -28.19
C GLU A 90 -6.72 15.94 -26.79
N TYR A 91 -6.13 17.14 -26.64
CA TYR A 91 -5.52 17.64 -25.40
C TYR A 91 -6.38 18.70 -24.72
N ILE A 92 -7.45 19.16 -25.37
CA ILE A 92 -8.31 20.22 -24.84
C ILE A 92 -9.28 19.60 -23.82
N ASP A 93 -9.28 20.18 -22.62
CA ASP A 93 -10.25 19.87 -21.56
C ASP A 93 -11.69 19.88 -22.11
N PRO A 94 -12.44 18.76 -22.02
CA PRO A 94 -13.79 18.65 -22.54
C PRO A 94 -14.75 19.73 -22.03
N GLN A 95 -14.51 20.29 -20.84
CA GLN A 95 -15.31 21.40 -20.30
C GLN A 95 -15.29 22.65 -21.20
N CYS A 96 -14.23 22.83 -22.00
CA CYS A 96 -14.13 23.90 -23.00
C CYS A 96 -15.22 23.83 -24.07
N TYR A 97 -15.77 22.64 -24.32
CA TYR A 97 -16.84 22.42 -25.30
C TYR A 97 -18.25 22.39 -24.66
N ILE A 98 -18.33 22.16 -23.35
CA ILE A 98 -19.60 22.00 -22.62
C ILE A 98 -20.09 23.33 -22.06
N ILE A 99 -19.19 24.09 -21.43
CA ILE A 99 -19.54 25.30 -20.70
C ILE A 99 -19.28 26.52 -21.59
N ASP A 100 -20.34 27.29 -21.89
CA ASP A 100 -20.17 28.55 -22.61
C ASP A 100 -19.26 29.50 -21.81
N LYS A 101 -18.25 30.06 -22.48
CA LYS A 101 -17.21 30.93 -21.88
C LYS A 101 -16.39 30.27 -20.75
N TYR A 102 -16.19 28.95 -20.78
CA TYR A 102 -15.35 28.22 -19.81
C TYR A 102 -13.94 28.81 -19.65
N ILE A 103 -13.62 29.31 -18.46
CA ILE A 103 -12.29 29.84 -18.17
C ILE A 103 -11.34 28.67 -17.90
N ARG A 104 -10.44 28.39 -18.86
CA ARG A 104 -9.35 27.43 -18.68
C ARG A 104 -8.54 27.80 -17.44
N ASP A 105 -8.36 26.84 -16.54
CA ASP A 105 -7.59 26.98 -15.32
C ASP A 105 -6.43 25.97 -15.27
N LYS A 106 -5.78 25.82 -14.11
CA LYS A 106 -4.73 24.81 -13.92
C LYS A 106 -5.21 23.39 -14.23
N LYS A 107 -6.49 23.05 -13.97
CA LYS A 107 -7.03 21.72 -14.24
C LYS A 107 -7.11 21.41 -15.72
N SER A 108 -7.31 22.44 -16.56
CA SER A 108 -7.26 22.25 -18.01
C SER A 108 -5.87 21.83 -18.48
N ASP A 109 -4.80 22.40 -17.94
CA ASP A 109 -3.43 21.93 -18.23
C ASP A 109 -3.18 20.52 -17.67
N ILE A 110 -3.76 20.18 -16.51
CA ILE A 110 -3.64 18.82 -15.94
C ILE A 110 -4.33 17.78 -16.84
N TYR A 111 -5.47 18.12 -17.45
CA TYR A 111 -6.09 17.26 -18.46
C TYR A 111 -5.12 17.01 -19.64
N SER A 112 -4.56 18.08 -20.19
CA SER A 112 -3.59 17.99 -21.29
C SER A 112 -2.33 17.19 -20.91
N LEU A 113 -1.85 17.33 -19.67
CA LEU A 113 -0.77 16.53 -19.12
C LEU A 113 -1.13 15.05 -19.13
N GLY A 114 -2.34 14.67 -18.69
CA GLY A 114 -2.79 13.27 -18.73
C GLY A 114 -2.73 12.65 -20.12
N VAL A 115 -3.13 13.40 -21.15
CA VAL A 115 -3.06 12.96 -22.56
C VAL A 115 -1.61 12.82 -23.04
N LEU A 116 -0.73 13.75 -22.67
CA LEU A 116 0.70 13.67 -22.94
C LEU A 116 1.37 12.45 -22.30
N LEU A 117 1.02 12.15 -21.04
CA LEU A 117 1.54 10.99 -20.34
C LEU A 117 1.11 9.70 -21.04
N TRP A 118 -0.17 9.61 -21.44
CA TRP A 118 -0.65 8.48 -22.20
C TRP A 118 0.12 8.32 -23.53
N GLU A 119 0.31 9.40 -24.27
CA GLU A 119 1.04 9.37 -25.55
C GLU A 119 2.52 8.96 -25.39
N ILE A 120 3.20 9.37 -24.31
CA ILE A 120 4.55 8.89 -23.99
C ILE A 120 4.56 7.37 -23.77
N THR A 121 3.52 6.84 -23.12
CA THR A 121 3.43 5.40 -22.86
C THR A 121 3.11 4.59 -24.11
N SER A 122 2.17 5.05 -24.94
CA SER A 122 1.70 4.38 -26.16
C SER A 122 2.61 4.58 -27.36
N GLY A 123 3.32 5.72 -27.43
CA GLY A 123 4.09 6.13 -28.59
C GLY A 123 3.23 6.46 -29.80
N ARG A 124 1.91 6.64 -29.61
CA ARG A 124 0.94 6.87 -30.67
C ARG A 124 0.17 8.16 -30.43
N PRO A 125 -0.20 8.88 -31.50
CA PRO A 125 -1.18 9.96 -31.42
C PRO A 125 -2.42 9.59 -30.60
N PRO A 126 -2.83 10.41 -29.61
CA PRO A 126 -4.11 10.20 -28.93
C PRO A 126 -5.25 10.33 -29.92
N PHE A 127 -6.27 9.51 -29.69
CA PHE A 127 -7.49 9.37 -30.46
C PHE A 127 -7.25 9.14 -31.96
N SER A 128 -6.19 8.41 -32.32
CA SER A 128 -5.81 8.14 -33.72
C SER A 128 -6.88 7.41 -34.54
N ASN A 129 -7.87 6.81 -33.87
CA ASN A 129 -8.97 6.09 -34.50
C ASN A 129 -10.10 7.02 -34.99
N PHE A 130 -9.99 8.33 -34.72
CA PHE A 130 -10.96 9.34 -35.16
C PHE A 130 -10.39 10.18 -36.30
N ASP A 131 -10.93 10.01 -37.50
CA ASP A 131 -10.50 10.78 -38.68
C ASP A 131 -11.02 12.22 -38.68
N ASN A 132 -12.03 12.52 -37.87
CA ASN A 132 -12.73 13.80 -37.87
C ASN A 132 -12.77 14.43 -36.46
N ARG A 133 -12.24 15.65 -36.36
CA ARG A 133 -12.22 16.47 -35.13
C ARG A 133 -13.60 16.65 -34.50
N PHE A 134 -14.65 16.88 -35.29
CA PHE A 134 -16.00 17.05 -34.78
C PHE A 134 -16.55 15.76 -34.17
N THR A 135 -16.27 14.61 -34.80
CA THR A 135 -16.66 13.29 -34.27
C THR A 135 -15.96 13.01 -32.94
N LEU A 136 -14.66 13.30 -32.85
CA LEU A 136 -13.91 13.17 -31.60
C LEU A 136 -14.52 14.05 -30.49
N ILE A 137 -14.71 15.34 -30.77
CA ILE A 137 -15.30 16.30 -29.81
C ILE A 137 -16.68 15.82 -29.35
N TYR A 138 -17.52 15.37 -30.28
CA TYR A 138 -18.85 14.83 -29.97
C TYR A 138 -18.76 13.64 -29.00
N GLN A 139 -17.83 12.71 -29.21
CA GLN A 139 -17.64 11.54 -28.33
C GLN A 139 -17.02 11.91 -26.97
N LEU A 140 -16.09 12.87 -26.94
CA LEU A 140 -15.51 13.37 -25.69
C LEU A 140 -16.56 14.00 -24.78
N ILE A 141 -17.54 14.71 -25.35
CA ILE A 141 -18.62 15.38 -24.61
C ILE A 141 -19.69 14.38 -24.17
N ASN A 142 -20.23 13.60 -25.11
CA ASN A 142 -21.44 12.80 -24.86
C ASN A 142 -21.14 11.42 -24.26
N SER A 143 -20.02 10.82 -24.63
CA SER A 143 -19.65 9.45 -24.24
C SER A 143 -18.50 9.43 -23.23
N GLN A 144 -17.93 10.60 -22.89
CA GLN A 144 -16.80 10.77 -21.96
C GLN A 144 -15.64 9.81 -22.23
N ILE A 145 -15.36 9.53 -23.51
CA ILE A 145 -14.32 8.58 -23.90
C ILE A 145 -12.95 8.95 -23.35
N ARG A 146 -12.13 7.94 -23.10
CA ARG A 146 -10.70 8.06 -22.74
C ARG A 146 -9.93 7.02 -23.55
N GLU A 147 -8.66 7.33 -23.80
CA GLU A 147 -7.77 6.31 -24.33
C GLU A 147 -7.60 5.16 -23.34
N SER A 148 -7.58 3.94 -23.85
CA SER A 148 -7.33 2.76 -23.02
C SER A 148 -5.86 2.72 -22.62
N PRO A 149 -5.52 2.32 -21.38
CA PRO A 149 -4.14 2.05 -21.00
C PRO A 149 -3.51 1.02 -21.94
N GLU A 150 -2.23 1.19 -22.31
CA GLU A 150 -1.54 0.19 -23.13
C GLU A 150 -1.41 -1.14 -22.38
N GLU A 151 -1.63 -2.26 -23.08
CA GLU A 151 -1.72 -3.62 -22.53
C GLU A 151 -0.46 -4.06 -21.73
N ASN A 152 0.68 -3.44 -22.04
CA ASN A 152 1.96 -3.65 -21.34
C ASN A 152 2.33 -2.50 -20.38
N THR A 153 1.37 -1.68 -19.97
CA THR A 153 1.54 -0.66 -18.92
C THR A 153 1.46 -1.35 -17.56
N PRO A 154 2.59 -1.58 -16.87
CA PRO A 154 2.63 -2.42 -15.68
C PRO A 154 1.95 -1.79 -14.45
N LEU A 155 1.41 -0.57 -14.58
CA LEU A 155 1.33 0.34 -13.45
C LEU A 155 0.04 0.23 -12.63
N LYS A 156 -1.11 -0.16 -13.20
CA LYS A 156 -2.36 -0.15 -12.41
C LYS A 156 -2.56 -1.44 -11.64
N GLU A 157 -2.64 -2.57 -12.32
CA GLU A 157 -2.93 -3.84 -11.65
C GLU A 157 -1.79 -4.32 -10.74
N SER A 158 -0.53 -4.14 -11.14
CA SER A 158 0.60 -4.55 -10.31
C SER A 158 0.81 -3.63 -9.12
N SER A 159 0.51 -2.32 -9.24
CA SER A 159 0.54 -1.42 -8.07
C SER A 159 -0.62 -1.70 -7.12
N GLU A 160 -1.83 -1.96 -7.63
CA GLU A 160 -2.99 -2.33 -6.80
C GLU A 160 -2.73 -3.64 -6.04
N ALA A 161 -2.19 -4.67 -6.72
CA ALA A 161 -1.82 -5.94 -6.11
C ALA A 161 -0.71 -5.77 -5.06
N LEU A 162 0.33 -4.97 -5.34
CA LEU A 162 1.37 -4.71 -4.35
C LEU A 162 0.82 -4.00 -3.12
N ILE A 163 -0.02 -2.97 -3.32
CA ILE A 163 -0.66 -2.22 -2.24
C ILE A 163 -1.54 -3.15 -1.40
N GLU A 164 -2.27 -4.08 -2.02
CA GLU A 164 -3.05 -5.09 -1.30
C GLU A 164 -2.15 -6.00 -0.46
N ILE A 165 -1.12 -6.62 -1.06
CA ILE A 165 -0.20 -7.53 -0.37
C ILE A 165 0.49 -6.81 0.81
N SER A 166 1.00 -5.60 0.61
CA SER A 166 1.67 -4.82 1.66
C SER A 166 0.72 -4.48 2.80
N LYS A 167 -0.52 -4.06 2.52
CA LYS A 167 -1.53 -3.78 3.56
C LYS A 167 -1.90 -5.02 4.34
N VAL A 168 -2.15 -6.14 3.65
CA VAL A 168 -2.52 -7.41 4.28
C VAL A 168 -1.37 -7.94 5.14
N TYR A 169 -0.12 -7.81 4.69
CA TYR A 169 1.06 -8.16 5.48
C TYR A 169 1.15 -7.37 6.79
N ILE A 170 0.99 -6.04 6.71
CA ILE A 170 0.99 -5.15 7.89
C ILE A 170 -0.11 -5.58 8.87
N ILE A 171 -1.35 -5.74 8.38
CA ILE A 171 -2.48 -6.16 9.20
C ILE A 171 -2.19 -7.52 9.84
N HIS A 172 -1.66 -8.48 9.07
CA HIS A 172 -1.32 -9.81 9.58
C HIS A 172 -0.31 -9.76 10.73
N ASN A 173 0.71 -8.91 10.64
CA ASN A 173 1.71 -8.77 11.71
C ASN A 173 1.17 -8.03 12.95
N ASP A 174 0.19 -7.15 12.77
CA ASP A 174 -0.43 -6.40 13.87
C ASP A 174 -1.52 -7.22 14.58
N THR A 175 -2.40 -7.88 13.82
CA THR A 175 -3.58 -8.59 14.36
C THR A 175 -3.36 -10.09 14.48
N GLY A 176 -2.41 -10.66 13.76
CA GLY A 176 -2.26 -12.11 13.61
C GLY A 176 -3.27 -12.72 12.63
N PRO A 177 -3.21 -14.04 12.44
CA PRO A 177 -4.12 -14.74 11.55
C PRO A 177 -5.54 -14.79 12.15
N THR A 178 -6.55 -14.61 11.30
CA THR A 178 -7.97 -14.61 11.68
C THR A 178 -8.80 -15.42 10.69
N LYS A 179 -10.06 -15.69 11.00
CA LYS A 179 -11.00 -16.40 10.09
C LYS A 179 -11.13 -15.70 8.72
N SER A 180 -11.01 -14.38 8.68
CA SER A 180 -11.14 -13.58 7.46
C SER A 180 -9.80 -13.24 6.81
N LEU A 181 -8.69 -13.33 7.57
CA LEU A 181 -7.36 -12.92 7.11
C LEU A 181 -6.39 -14.10 7.10
N ASP A 182 -6.13 -14.59 5.88
CA ASP A 182 -5.15 -15.61 5.56
C ASP A 182 -4.13 -15.02 4.57
N PHE A 183 -2.97 -14.60 5.10
CA PHE A 183 -1.94 -13.94 4.32
C PHE A 183 -1.35 -14.86 3.25
N ASP A 184 -1.08 -16.12 3.60
CA ASP A 184 -0.49 -17.11 2.68
C ASP A 184 -1.42 -17.39 1.49
N ARG A 185 -2.74 -17.43 1.73
CA ARG A 185 -3.72 -17.56 0.64
C ARG A 185 -3.78 -16.32 -0.26
N ILE A 186 -3.67 -15.12 0.31
CA ILE A 186 -3.71 -13.86 -0.45
C ILE A 186 -2.45 -13.69 -1.29
N ILE A 187 -1.27 -13.98 -0.75
CA ILE A 187 -0.04 -13.94 -1.54
C ILE A 187 -0.07 -15.00 -2.65
N GLU A 188 -0.59 -16.20 -2.38
CA GLU A 188 -0.68 -17.25 -3.39
C GLU A 188 -1.70 -16.91 -4.51
N SER A 189 -2.81 -16.20 -4.20
CA SER A 189 -3.77 -15.76 -5.23
C SER A 189 -3.15 -14.82 -6.27
N HIS A 190 -2.08 -14.11 -5.89
CA HIS A 190 -1.32 -13.22 -6.74
C HIS A 190 -0.15 -13.89 -7.48
N ARG A 191 0.10 -15.19 -7.27
CA ARG A 191 1.19 -15.93 -7.93
C ARG A 191 1.23 -15.74 -9.45
N PRO A 192 0.11 -15.78 -10.22
CA PRO A 192 0.18 -15.62 -11.68
C PRO A 192 0.73 -14.25 -12.13
N LYS A 193 0.67 -13.24 -11.26
CA LYS A 193 1.15 -11.87 -11.52
C LYS A 193 2.45 -11.54 -10.77
N SER A 194 3.03 -12.50 -10.04
CA SER A 194 4.16 -12.26 -9.13
C SER A 194 5.35 -11.58 -9.81
N ARG A 195 5.68 -11.97 -11.04
CA ARG A 195 6.76 -11.34 -11.83
C ARG A 195 6.49 -9.87 -12.13
N ALA A 196 5.29 -9.53 -12.56
CA ALA A 196 4.92 -8.14 -12.87
C ALA A 196 4.90 -7.28 -11.60
N ILE A 197 4.45 -7.83 -10.47
CA ILE A 197 4.48 -7.16 -9.17
C ILE A 197 5.93 -6.94 -8.70
N PHE A 198 6.79 -7.96 -8.86
CA PHE A 198 8.20 -7.87 -8.51
C PHE A 198 8.94 -6.83 -9.37
N ASP A 199 8.70 -6.84 -10.69
CA ASP A 199 9.24 -5.83 -11.61
C ASP A 199 8.76 -4.43 -11.24
N TYR A 200 7.49 -4.28 -10.83
CA TYR A 200 6.97 -3.00 -10.33
C TYR A 200 7.70 -2.56 -9.05
N LEU A 201 7.88 -3.46 -8.08
CA LEU A 201 8.55 -3.17 -6.82
C LEU A 201 9.99 -2.68 -7.08
N ILE A 202 10.79 -3.42 -7.87
CA ILE A 202 12.18 -3.05 -8.21
C ILE A 202 12.28 -1.65 -8.86
N ASN A 203 11.30 -1.28 -9.68
CA ASN A 203 11.27 0.02 -10.35
C ASN A 203 10.80 1.18 -9.43
N ASN A 204 10.35 0.88 -8.21
CA ASN A 204 9.81 1.86 -7.25
C ASN A 204 10.44 1.66 -5.85
N PRO A 205 11.74 1.95 -5.67
CA PRO A 205 12.46 1.71 -4.41
C PRO A 205 12.06 2.66 -3.26
N THR A 206 11.13 3.58 -3.50
CA THR A 206 10.62 4.53 -2.50
C THR A 206 9.41 3.99 -1.74
N ILE A 207 9.01 2.74 -1.97
CA ILE A 207 7.88 2.11 -1.29
C ILE A 207 8.26 1.82 0.17
N ASP A 208 7.34 2.07 1.09
CA ASP A 208 7.55 1.76 2.50
C ASP A 208 7.86 0.28 2.70
N HIS A 209 8.81 -0.02 3.58
CA HIS A 209 9.29 -1.39 3.82
C HIS A 209 9.78 -2.10 2.56
N TYR A 210 10.32 -1.37 1.57
CA TYR A 210 10.76 -1.87 0.28
C TYR A 210 11.61 -3.15 0.38
N ASP A 211 12.66 -3.11 1.21
CA ASP A 211 13.58 -4.24 1.34
C ASP A 211 12.87 -5.46 1.97
N VAL A 212 11.94 -5.25 2.92
CA VAL A 212 11.09 -6.32 3.48
C VAL A 212 10.18 -6.91 2.41
N MET A 213 9.51 -6.07 1.62
CA MET A 213 8.63 -6.52 0.54
C MET A 213 9.39 -7.33 -0.51
N ILE A 214 10.57 -6.88 -0.94
CA ILE A 214 11.43 -7.66 -1.86
C ILE A 214 11.78 -9.00 -1.24
N GLY A 215 12.14 -9.02 0.05
CA GLY A 215 12.41 -10.24 0.80
C GLY A 215 11.23 -11.21 0.75
N ILE A 216 10.03 -10.77 1.11
CA ILE A 216 8.81 -11.60 1.08
C ILE A 216 8.59 -12.20 -0.31
N PHE A 217 8.75 -11.40 -1.37
CA PHE A 217 8.63 -11.90 -2.73
C PHE A 217 9.69 -12.97 -3.06
N HIS A 218 10.93 -12.79 -2.59
CA HIS A 218 11.94 -13.83 -2.71
C HIS A 218 11.54 -15.10 -1.97
N TYR A 219 11.08 -14.99 -0.73
CA TYR A 219 10.66 -16.12 0.10
C TYR A 219 9.53 -16.95 -0.53
N HIS A 220 8.52 -16.28 -1.11
CA HIS A 220 7.33 -16.96 -1.66
C HIS A 220 7.48 -17.40 -3.12
N TYR A 221 8.22 -16.66 -3.95
CA TYR A 221 8.20 -16.86 -5.40
C TYR A 221 9.55 -17.22 -6.03
N SER A 222 10.68 -17.13 -5.32
CA SER A 222 11.97 -17.53 -5.91
C SER A 222 12.11 -19.05 -5.96
N GLU A 223 12.46 -19.56 -7.15
CA GLU A 223 12.68 -21.00 -7.37
C GLU A 223 13.97 -21.51 -6.73
N SER A 224 14.98 -20.63 -6.60
CA SER A 224 16.28 -20.95 -5.99
C SER A 224 16.71 -19.90 -4.99
N GLU A 225 17.43 -20.35 -3.96
CA GLU A 225 18.08 -19.49 -2.94
C GLU A 225 17.10 -18.56 -2.21
N LYS A 226 15.82 -18.94 -2.13
CA LYS A 226 14.76 -18.09 -1.57
C LYS A 226 15.06 -17.61 -0.15
N TYR A 227 15.63 -18.48 0.71
CA TYR A 227 15.96 -18.13 2.09
C TYR A 227 17.18 -17.21 2.17
N GLU A 228 18.18 -17.40 1.31
CA GLU A 228 19.37 -16.55 1.25
C GLU A 228 19.00 -15.14 0.77
N LYS A 229 18.23 -15.05 -0.32
CA LYS A 229 17.73 -13.77 -0.84
C LYS A 229 16.82 -13.07 0.16
N PHE A 230 15.92 -13.81 0.80
CA PHE A 230 15.08 -13.29 1.88
C PHE A 230 15.93 -12.71 3.00
N TYR A 231 16.90 -13.48 3.51
CA TYR A 231 17.81 -13.07 4.58
C TYR A 231 18.56 -11.77 4.24
N GLN A 232 19.16 -11.68 3.05
CA GLN A 232 19.90 -10.48 2.62
C GLN A 232 19.01 -9.23 2.60
N CYS A 233 17.78 -9.37 2.12
CA CYS A 233 16.83 -8.27 2.05
C CYS A 233 16.38 -7.81 3.44
N VAL A 234 16.01 -8.73 4.34
CA VAL A 234 15.54 -8.36 5.68
C VAL A 234 16.68 -7.89 6.58
N MET A 235 17.91 -8.36 6.35
CA MET A 235 19.11 -7.82 6.98
C MET A 235 19.30 -6.34 6.61
N LYS A 236 19.24 -6.01 5.32
CA LYS A 236 19.32 -4.62 4.85
C LYS A 236 18.18 -3.75 5.39
N ALA A 237 16.95 -4.29 5.46
CA ALA A 237 15.83 -3.58 6.07
C ALA A 237 16.09 -3.28 7.55
N SER A 238 16.58 -4.26 8.31
CA SER A 238 16.92 -4.11 9.74
C SER A 238 18.08 -3.13 9.96
N GLU A 239 19.08 -3.08 9.08
CA GLU A 239 20.17 -2.09 9.12
C GLU A 239 19.66 -0.65 8.95
N ASN A 240 18.57 -0.47 8.21
CA ASN A 240 17.86 0.79 8.03
C ASN A 240 16.80 1.06 9.12
N ASP A 241 16.85 0.33 10.23
CA ASP A 241 15.95 0.46 11.39
C ASP A 241 14.47 0.18 11.08
N ASP A 242 14.18 -0.61 10.04
CA ASP A 242 12.83 -1.01 9.68
C ASP A 242 12.23 -1.97 10.72
N ILE A 243 11.07 -1.64 11.30
CA ILE A 243 10.42 -2.45 12.35
C ILE A 243 9.99 -3.85 11.88
N TYR A 244 9.58 -4.00 10.62
CA TYR A 244 9.26 -5.29 10.03
C TYR A 244 10.54 -6.01 9.59
N GLY A 245 11.57 -5.26 9.18
CA GLY A 245 12.92 -5.76 8.94
C GLY A 245 13.50 -6.45 10.17
N HIS A 246 13.45 -5.80 11.34
CA HIS A 246 13.85 -6.41 12.61
C HIS A 246 13.09 -7.71 12.89
N PHE A 247 11.76 -7.70 12.73
CA PHE A 247 10.96 -8.89 12.99
C PHE A 247 11.32 -10.06 12.05
N GLU A 248 11.42 -9.81 10.76
CA GLU A 248 11.73 -10.84 9.78
C GLU A 248 13.17 -11.35 9.90
N LEU A 249 14.13 -10.48 10.21
CA LEU A 249 15.50 -10.91 10.52
C LEU A 249 15.54 -11.75 11.82
N GLY A 250 14.74 -11.39 12.83
CA GLY A 250 14.57 -12.20 14.03
C GLY A 250 14.02 -13.59 13.71
N ARG A 251 13.05 -13.69 12.79
CA ARG A 251 12.56 -14.98 12.29
C ARG A 251 13.64 -15.78 11.57
N CYS A 252 14.52 -15.13 10.80
CA CYS A 252 15.66 -15.79 10.17
C CYS A 252 16.57 -16.46 11.20
N TYR A 253 16.97 -15.75 12.26
CA TYR A 253 17.80 -16.34 13.32
C TYR A 253 17.06 -17.39 14.15
N TYR A 254 15.74 -17.25 14.33
CA TYR A 254 14.95 -18.22 15.10
C TYR A 254 14.80 -19.56 14.36
N HIS A 255 14.59 -19.53 13.04
CA HIS A 255 14.32 -20.73 12.23
C HIS A 255 15.49 -21.17 11.35
N GLY A 256 16.58 -20.41 11.29
CA GLY A 256 17.73 -20.68 10.41
C GLY A 256 17.47 -20.38 8.93
N TYR A 257 16.70 -19.33 8.61
CA TYR A 257 16.46 -18.95 7.22
C TYR A 257 17.62 -18.11 6.68
N GLY A 258 18.46 -18.71 5.83
CA GLY A 258 19.62 -18.04 5.23
C GLY A 258 20.76 -17.75 6.23
N THR A 259 20.66 -18.22 7.47
CA THR A 259 21.66 -18.05 8.53
C THR A 259 21.60 -19.24 9.49
N GLU A 260 22.61 -19.40 10.33
CA GLU A 260 22.57 -20.32 11.47
C GLU A 260 21.54 -19.87 12.51
N ILE A 261 21.01 -20.83 13.26
CA ILE A 261 20.06 -20.58 14.34
C ILE A 261 20.79 -19.86 15.49
N ASP A 262 20.24 -18.72 15.92
CA ASP A 262 20.74 -17.93 17.04
C ASP A 262 19.56 -17.33 17.82
N SER A 263 19.12 -18.04 18.86
CA SER A 263 17.98 -17.62 19.69
C SER A 263 18.18 -16.26 20.36
N ASN A 264 19.42 -15.92 20.74
CA ASN A 264 19.70 -14.67 21.44
C ASN A 264 19.57 -13.47 20.49
N LYS A 265 20.10 -13.59 19.26
CA LYS A 265 19.89 -12.57 18.23
C LYS A 265 18.42 -12.43 17.84
N ALA A 266 17.71 -13.56 17.73
CA ALA A 266 16.28 -13.53 17.45
C ALA A 266 15.52 -12.73 18.51
N ILE A 267 15.81 -12.97 19.79
CA ILE A 267 15.21 -12.23 20.91
C ILE A 267 15.49 -10.73 20.81
N GLU A 268 16.77 -10.34 20.65
CA GLU A 268 17.16 -8.92 20.53
C GLU A 268 16.39 -8.22 19.40
N LEU A 269 16.27 -8.88 18.25
CA LEU A 269 15.58 -8.32 17.08
C LEU A 269 14.07 -8.25 17.29
N PHE A 270 13.45 -9.23 17.95
CA PHE A 270 12.03 -9.17 18.30
C PHE A 270 11.75 -8.04 19.30
N GLU A 271 12.64 -7.79 20.26
CA GLU A 271 12.53 -6.67 21.20
C GLU A 271 12.62 -5.32 20.47
N ARG A 272 13.59 -5.19 19.55
CA ARG A 272 13.76 -3.99 18.71
C ARG A 272 12.57 -3.72 17.80
N SER A 273 11.95 -4.77 17.25
CA SER A 273 10.78 -4.63 16.38
C SER A 273 9.57 -4.05 17.12
N GLY A 274 9.28 -4.53 18.34
CA GLY A 274 8.15 -4.07 19.16
C GLY A 274 6.75 -4.37 18.58
N LEU A 275 6.67 -5.06 17.43
CA LEU A 275 5.44 -5.53 16.80
C LEU A 275 4.70 -6.53 17.69
N ASN A 276 3.39 -6.62 17.54
CA ASN A 276 2.59 -7.50 18.39
C ASN A 276 2.92 -8.98 18.15
N ILE A 277 3.17 -9.35 16.89
CA ILE A 277 3.65 -10.68 16.52
C ILE A 277 5.05 -10.97 17.11
N ALA A 278 5.95 -9.99 17.17
CA ALA A 278 7.27 -10.14 17.77
C ALA A 278 7.16 -10.37 19.29
N LEU A 279 6.33 -9.58 19.98
CA LEU A 279 6.02 -9.79 21.41
C LEU A 279 5.42 -11.17 21.68
N TYR A 280 4.55 -11.65 20.80
CA TYR A 280 4.00 -13.00 20.87
C TYR A 280 5.10 -14.08 20.74
N ARG A 281 6.05 -13.93 19.81
CA ARG A 281 7.17 -14.88 19.65
C ARG A 281 8.09 -14.89 20.87
N LEU A 282 8.40 -13.73 21.44
CA LEU A 282 9.15 -13.62 22.69
C LEU A 282 8.42 -14.33 23.85
N ALA A 283 7.11 -14.09 23.97
CA ALA A 283 6.29 -14.72 24.99
C ALA A 283 6.29 -16.26 24.86
N ASP A 284 6.18 -16.77 23.63
CA ASP A 284 6.22 -18.21 23.36
C ASP A 284 7.57 -18.83 23.71
N HIS A 285 8.68 -18.15 23.40
CA HIS A 285 10.00 -18.57 23.83
C HIS A 285 10.11 -18.67 25.36
N HIS A 286 9.72 -17.61 26.10
CA HIS A 286 9.74 -17.62 27.56
C HIS A 286 8.85 -18.73 28.14
N ASN A 287 7.68 -18.96 27.56
CA ASN A 287 6.76 -20.03 27.98
C ASN A 287 7.40 -21.41 27.81
N GLN A 288 8.10 -21.66 26.69
CA GLN A 288 8.82 -22.91 26.44
C GLN A 288 9.99 -23.13 27.40
N CYS A 289 10.65 -22.05 27.85
CA CYS A 289 11.70 -22.10 28.87
C CYS A 289 11.15 -22.27 30.31
N GLY A 290 9.83 -22.20 30.51
CA GLY A 290 9.19 -22.29 31.83
C GLY A 290 9.09 -20.95 32.58
N ASN A 291 9.44 -19.83 31.93
CA ASN A 291 9.36 -18.48 32.50
C ASN A 291 7.94 -17.94 32.32
N LEU A 292 6.99 -18.51 33.07
CA LEU A 292 5.54 -18.27 32.87
C LEU A 292 5.10 -16.83 33.17
N GLN A 293 5.75 -16.14 34.11
CA GLN A 293 5.40 -14.76 34.48
C GLN A 293 5.76 -13.79 33.36
N GLU A 294 7.00 -13.87 32.88
CA GLU A 294 7.52 -13.07 31.77
C GLU A 294 6.73 -13.36 30.48
N ALA A 295 6.43 -14.63 30.21
CA ALA A 295 5.58 -15.01 29.09
C ALA A 295 4.19 -14.38 29.18
N PHE A 296 3.55 -14.45 30.35
CA PHE A 296 2.22 -13.87 30.56
C PHE A 296 2.22 -12.35 30.33
N GLU A 297 3.23 -11.63 30.82
CA GLU A 297 3.35 -10.18 30.63
C GLU A 297 3.50 -9.81 29.15
N LEU A 298 4.34 -10.53 28.40
CA LEU A 298 4.55 -10.32 26.97
C LEU A 298 3.31 -10.68 26.14
N TYR A 299 2.65 -11.81 26.45
CA TYR A 299 1.37 -12.17 25.83
C TYR A 299 0.32 -11.10 26.09
N THR A 300 0.23 -10.59 27.31
CA THR A 300 -0.72 -9.53 27.68
C THR A 300 -0.46 -8.24 26.88
N ARG A 301 0.80 -7.78 26.81
CA ARG A 301 1.17 -6.60 25.99
C ARG A 301 0.82 -6.77 24.51
N SER A 302 1.07 -7.96 23.95
CA SER A 302 0.71 -8.30 22.57
C SER A 302 -0.82 -8.32 22.36
N ALA A 303 -1.56 -8.93 23.29
CA ALA A 303 -3.02 -9.02 23.25
C ALA A 303 -3.71 -7.66 23.39
N GLU A 304 -3.21 -6.79 24.27
CA GLU A 304 -3.71 -5.43 24.49
C GLU A 304 -3.56 -4.55 23.25
N LYS A 305 -2.48 -4.75 22.48
CA LYS A 305 -2.27 -4.10 21.19
C LYS A 305 -3.08 -4.73 20.03
N GLY A 306 -3.87 -5.77 20.30
CA GLY A 306 -4.83 -6.31 19.34
C GLY A 306 -4.44 -7.63 18.67
N TYR A 307 -3.32 -8.26 19.04
CA TYR A 307 -2.94 -9.54 18.45
C TYR A 307 -3.85 -10.68 18.92
N VAL A 308 -4.66 -11.18 18.00
CA VAL A 308 -5.81 -12.05 18.27
C VAL A 308 -5.36 -13.34 18.94
N ILE A 309 -4.30 -13.98 18.47
CA ILE A 309 -3.80 -15.22 19.07
C ILE A 309 -3.35 -15.01 20.53
N SER A 310 -2.70 -13.88 20.83
CA SER A 310 -2.32 -13.56 22.22
C SER A 310 -3.55 -13.34 23.10
N GLN A 311 -4.66 -12.80 22.59
CA GLN A 311 -5.90 -12.64 23.36
C GLN A 311 -6.46 -13.98 23.83
N GLN A 312 -6.42 -15.01 22.98
CA GLN A 312 -6.83 -16.36 23.36
C GLN A 312 -5.93 -16.92 24.48
N ILE A 313 -4.61 -16.74 24.33
CA ILE A 313 -3.62 -17.25 25.27
C ILE A 313 -3.77 -16.59 26.64
N VAL A 314 -3.92 -15.26 26.69
CA VAL A 314 -4.17 -14.52 27.94
C VAL A 314 -5.47 -14.98 28.59
N GLY A 315 -6.53 -15.22 27.81
CA GLY A 315 -7.77 -15.83 28.30
C GLY A 315 -7.53 -17.19 28.97
N GLU A 316 -6.71 -18.04 28.36
CA GLU A 316 -6.35 -19.36 28.91
C GLU A 316 -5.53 -19.27 30.20
N PHE A 317 -4.62 -18.30 30.31
CA PHE A 317 -3.87 -18.05 31.56
C PHE A 317 -4.82 -17.73 32.71
N TYR A 318 -5.75 -16.79 32.53
CA TYR A 318 -6.75 -16.45 33.55
C TYR A 318 -7.74 -17.59 33.82
N TYR A 319 -8.08 -18.39 32.81
CA TYR A 319 -8.98 -19.54 32.98
C TYR A 319 -8.33 -20.66 33.79
N SER A 320 -7.07 -20.98 33.49
CA SER A 320 -6.33 -22.06 34.15
C SER A 320 -5.79 -21.65 35.53
N GLY A 321 -5.51 -20.36 35.74
CA GLY A 321 -4.99 -19.83 37.00
C GLY A 321 -3.54 -20.19 37.29
N ARG A 322 -2.73 -20.46 36.25
CA ARG A 322 -1.30 -20.75 36.41
C ARG A 322 -0.55 -19.50 36.88
N VAL A 323 -0.60 -18.44 36.06
CA VAL A 323 -0.11 -17.09 36.31
C VAL A 323 -0.93 -16.16 35.41
N PRO A 324 -1.71 -15.21 35.93
CA PRO A 324 -1.91 -14.84 37.33
C PRO A 324 -2.92 -15.76 38.02
N GLN A 325 -3.41 -15.36 39.20
CA GLN A 325 -4.51 -16.06 39.86
C GLN A 325 -5.70 -16.20 38.90
N LYS A 326 -6.36 -17.36 39.00
CA LYS A 326 -7.56 -17.67 38.24
C LYS A 326 -8.62 -16.58 38.38
N ASP A 327 -9.07 -16.05 37.24
CA ASP A 327 -10.15 -15.07 37.18
C ASP A 327 -11.04 -15.33 35.95
N HIS A 328 -12.23 -15.86 36.20
CA HIS A 328 -13.18 -16.22 35.16
C HIS A 328 -13.78 -15.00 34.46
N GLU A 329 -13.96 -13.87 35.13
CA GLU A 329 -14.50 -12.66 34.51
C GLU A 329 -13.49 -12.05 33.53
N ILE A 330 -12.21 -12.02 33.90
CA ILE A 330 -11.15 -11.53 33.01
C ILE A 330 -10.92 -12.50 31.85
N ALA A 331 -10.90 -13.82 32.10
CA ALA A 331 -10.82 -14.83 31.04
C ALA A 331 -11.94 -14.65 30.00
N LEU A 332 -13.18 -14.49 30.47
CA LEU A 332 -14.35 -14.27 29.62
C LEU A 332 -14.22 -13.01 28.75
N LYS A 333 -13.72 -11.90 29.33
CA LYS A 333 -13.48 -10.66 28.58
C LYS A 333 -12.48 -10.88 27.43
N TRP A 334 -11.40 -11.63 27.67
CA TRP A 334 -10.40 -11.93 26.64
C TRP A 334 -10.93 -12.89 25.56
N TYR A 335 -11.65 -13.95 25.92
CA TYR A 335 -12.26 -14.83 24.93
C TYR A 335 -13.28 -14.10 24.04
N LYS A 336 -14.08 -13.19 24.62
CA LYS A 336 -15.00 -12.34 23.83
C LYS A 336 -14.24 -11.40 22.89
N LYS A 337 -13.12 -10.80 23.33
CA LYS A 337 -12.24 -10.01 22.44
C LYS A 337 -11.67 -10.86 21.30
N TYR A 338 -11.17 -12.05 21.61
CA TYR A 338 -10.65 -13.00 20.62
C TYR A 338 -11.70 -13.34 19.55
N GLN A 339 -12.93 -13.66 19.98
CA GLN A 339 -14.02 -13.97 19.06
C GLN A 339 -14.39 -12.77 18.18
N ASN A 340 -14.49 -11.57 18.77
CA ASN A 340 -14.76 -10.33 18.03
C ASN A 340 -13.62 -9.95 17.06
N GLY A 341 -12.37 -10.31 17.40
CA GLY A 341 -11.19 -10.15 16.54
C GLY A 341 -11.10 -11.17 15.40
N GLY A 342 -12.08 -12.07 15.27
CA GLY A 342 -12.09 -13.09 14.21
C GLY A 342 -11.21 -14.30 14.53
N GLY A 343 -11.04 -14.63 15.82
CA GLY A 343 -10.30 -15.81 16.26
C GLY A 343 -10.64 -17.09 15.50
N ILE A 344 -9.59 -17.84 15.12
CA ILE A 344 -9.67 -19.02 14.25
C ILE A 344 -10.31 -20.22 14.96
N ASN A 345 -9.93 -20.44 16.22
CA ASN A 345 -10.43 -21.54 17.03
C ASN A 345 -11.82 -21.23 17.58
N ASP A 346 -12.62 -22.26 17.77
CA ASP A 346 -13.88 -22.13 18.49
C ASP A 346 -13.60 -22.05 20.00
N VAL A 347 -14.15 -21.01 20.64
CA VAL A 347 -14.07 -20.79 22.09
C VAL A 347 -15.48 -20.69 22.71
N GLU A 348 -16.54 -20.98 21.95
CA GLU A 348 -17.93 -20.85 22.42
C GLU A 348 -18.23 -21.75 23.61
N GLU A 349 -17.72 -22.99 23.60
CA GLU A 349 -17.86 -23.91 24.73
C GLU A 349 -17.19 -23.34 26.00
N ARG A 350 -15.96 -22.81 25.88
CA ARG A 350 -15.25 -22.18 27.00
C ARG A 350 -16.00 -20.95 27.53
N ILE A 351 -16.53 -20.12 26.64
CA ILE A 351 -17.33 -18.94 27.01
C ILE A 351 -18.59 -19.37 27.77
N LYS A 352 -19.29 -20.39 27.26
CA LYS A 352 -20.51 -20.93 27.87
C LYS A 352 -20.24 -21.52 29.25
N ASP A 353 -19.18 -22.30 29.40
CA ASP A 353 -18.78 -22.88 30.69
C ASP A 353 -18.52 -21.80 31.75
N ILE A 354 -17.83 -20.72 31.34
CA ILE A 354 -17.55 -19.60 32.23
C ILE A 354 -18.83 -18.83 32.58
N ASP A 355 -19.68 -18.53 31.60
CA ASP A 355 -20.95 -17.82 31.83
C ASP A 355 -21.87 -18.63 32.77
N ASP A 356 -21.97 -19.94 32.58
CA ASP A 356 -22.75 -20.83 33.46
C ASP A 356 -22.18 -20.86 34.89
N TYR A 357 -20.85 -20.87 35.03
CA TYR A 357 -20.18 -20.80 36.33
C TYR A 357 -20.49 -19.48 37.06
N LEU A 358 -20.32 -18.34 36.38
CA LEU A 358 -20.54 -17.01 36.97
C LEU A 358 -22.01 -16.81 37.36
N ASN A 359 -22.96 -17.29 36.54
CA ASN A 359 -24.38 -17.24 36.85
C ASN A 359 -24.73 -18.03 38.12
N LYS A 360 -24.20 -19.25 38.27
CA LYS A 360 -24.38 -20.05 39.49
C LYS A 360 -23.80 -19.35 40.72
N MET A 361 -22.62 -18.74 40.58
CA MET A 361 -21.95 -18.02 41.67
C MET A 361 -22.74 -16.79 42.11
N HIS A 362 -23.23 -15.97 41.17
CA HIS A 362 -24.08 -14.81 41.46
C HIS A 362 -25.39 -15.21 42.14
N LEU A 363 -26.03 -16.30 41.69
CA LEU A 363 -27.24 -16.82 42.32
C LEU A 363 -26.96 -17.25 43.78
N ALA A 364 -25.86 -17.97 44.01
CA ALA A 364 -25.45 -18.40 45.35
C ALA A 364 -25.18 -17.20 46.29
N ILE A 365 -24.47 -16.17 45.80
CA ILE A 365 -24.22 -14.93 46.55
C ILE A 365 -25.54 -14.19 46.85
N GLY A 366 -26.46 -14.12 45.88
CA GLY A 366 -27.77 -13.54 46.06
C GLY A 366 -28.60 -14.25 47.14
N VAL A 367 -28.61 -15.59 47.10
CA VAL A 367 -29.26 -16.42 48.13
C VAL A 367 -28.60 -16.20 49.49
N PHE A 368 -27.26 -16.20 49.56
CA PHE A 368 -26.54 -15.93 50.81
C PHE A 368 -26.89 -14.56 51.39
N ASN A 369 -26.83 -13.50 50.59
CA ASN A 369 -27.17 -12.14 51.00
C ASN A 369 -28.65 -11.99 51.42
N PHE A 370 -29.55 -12.73 50.79
CA PHE A 370 -30.95 -12.78 51.19
C PHE A 370 -31.11 -13.46 52.57
N LEU A 371 -30.46 -14.60 52.76
CA LEU A 371 -30.50 -15.35 54.01
C LEU A 371 -29.88 -14.56 55.16
N THR A 372 -28.72 -13.91 54.95
CA THR A 372 -28.09 -13.08 55.98
C THR A 372 -28.98 -11.90 56.36
N LYS A 373 -29.56 -11.16 55.39
CA LYS A 373 -30.50 -10.06 55.71
C LYS A 373 -31.76 -10.51 56.45
N LYS A 374 -32.25 -11.72 56.19
CA LYS A 374 -33.52 -12.23 56.72
C LYS A 374 -33.37 -12.90 58.09
N PHE A 375 -32.27 -13.61 58.32
CA PHE A 375 -32.07 -14.45 59.50
C PHE A 375 -30.91 -13.99 60.39
N ILE A 376 -30.10 -13.05 59.92
CA ILE A 376 -28.99 -12.45 60.66
C ILE A 376 -29.24 -10.93 60.70
N ARG A 377 -30.11 -10.49 61.62
CA ARG A 377 -30.06 -9.10 62.11
C ARG A 377 -29.46 -9.12 63.52
N PRO A 378 -28.70 -8.08 63.88
CA PRO A 378 -27.93 -8.01 65.13
C PRO A 378 -28.77 -8.21 66.38
#